data_AF-A0A3D5DGA4-F1
#
_entry.id   AF-A0A3D5DGA4-F1
#
_cell.length_a   1.000
_cell.length_b   1.000
_cell.length_c   1.000
_cell.angle_alpha   90.00
_cell.angle_beta   90.00
_cell.angle_gamma   90.00
#
_symmetry.space_group_name_H-M   'P 1'
#
loop_
_entity.id
_entity.type
_entity.pdbx_description
1 polymer ?
#
loop_
_entity_poly.entity_id
_entity_poly.type
_entity_poly.pdbx_seq_one_letter_code
_entity_poly.pdbx_strand_id
1 'polypeptide(L)'
;CTLTALVILTSGVTAHEAGVVMTADAFEMSMPGVGASILTLVFTLFALTTMVSYAYYSQKCARYLFGKRYGGNFIYIYLLLLPCAAVWHPTTTINIIDSAFALMVIPNLIACVYLAPKVLVATREYFCRHS
;
A
#
# COMPACT_ATOMS: atom_id res chain seq x y z
N CYS A 1 -0.20 5.73 10.26
CA CYS A 1 0.24 7.07 9.82
C CYS A 1 0.15 8.12 10.92
N THR A 2 -1.01 8.37 11.54
CA THR A 2 -1.14 9.40 12.60
C THR A 2 -0.32 9.08 13.84
N LEU A 3 -0.43 7.85 14.36
CA LEU A 3 0.34 7.41 15.53
C LEU A 3 1.85 7.40 15.27
N THR A 4 2.28 6.87 14.13
CA THR A 4 3.69 6.86 13.73
C THR A 4 4.26 8.27 13.55
N ALA A 5 3.49 9.20 12.97
CA ALA A 5 3.91 10.59 12.84
C ALA A 5 4.02 11.28 14.20
N LEU A 6 3.07 11.04 15.11
CA LEU A 6 3.11 11.57 16.47
C LEU A 6 4.39 11.12 17.20
N VAL A 7 4.71 9.83 17.14
CA VAL A 7 5.92 9.26 17.76
C VAL A 7 7.20 9.88 17.20
N ILE A 8 7.31 10.07 15.88
CA ILE A 8 8.47 10.72 15.25
C ILE A 8 8.58 12.20 15.69
N LEU A 9 7.47 12.93 15.73
CA LEU A 9 7.45 14.34 16.13
C LEU A 9 7.79 14.52 17.62
N THR A 10 7.38 13.60 18.49
CA THR A 10 7.63 13.68 19.94
C THR A 10 9.01 13.18 20.35
N SER A 11 9.63 12.31 19.55
CA SER A 11 10.95 11.73 19.86
C SER A 11 12.12 12.66 19.53
N GLY A 12 11.93 13.67 18.67
CA GLY A 12 12.96 14.65 18.34
C GLY A 12 14.12 14.12 17.49
N VAL A 13 13.94 12.97 16.83
CA VAL A 13 14.93 12.41 15.89
C VAL A 13 15.17 13.35 14.70
N THR A 14 16.43 13.50 14.32
CA THR A 14 16.83 14.25 13.13
C THR A 14 16.46 13.49 11.85
N ALA A 15 16.06 14.22 10.81
CA ALA A 15 15.71 13.61 9.52
C ALA A 15 16.86 12.72 9.00
N HIS A 16 16.53 11.48 8.69
CA HIS A 16 17.44 10.50 8.08
C HIS A 16 16.93 10.14 6.68
N GLU A 17 17.82 9.81 5.74
CA GLU A 17 17.40 9.47 4.36
C GLU A 17 16.54 8.18 4.32
N ALA A 18 16.82 7.23 5.21
CA ALA A 18 16.03 6.00 5.32
C ALA A 18 14.90 6.16 6.36
N GLY A 19 13.68 6.38 5.88
CA GLY A 19 12.49 6.57 6.74
C GLY A 19 12.21 5.41 7.70
N VAL A 20 12.59 4.17 7.34
CA VAL A 20 12.45 2.99 8.22
C VAL A 20 13.37 3.09 9.45
N VAL A 21 14.61 3.53 9.25
CA VAL A 21 15.59 3.73 10.33
C VAL A 21 15.11 4.85 11.25
N MET A 22 14.66 5.97 10.67
CA MET A 22 14.11 7.09 11.45
C MET A 22 12.91 6.66 12.33
N THR A 23 12.03 5.79 11.82
CA THR A 23 10.93 5.26 12.64
C THR A 23 11.40 4.31 13.74
N ALA A 24 12.42 3.49 13.47
CA ALA A 24 12.95 2.58 14.48
C ALA A 24 13.58 3.37 15.64
N ASP A 25 14.40 4.38 15.33
CA ASP A 25 15.04 5.25 16.31
C ASP A 25 14.02 6.06 17.12
N ALA A 26 12.97 6.56 16.46
CA ALA A 26 11.86 7.28 17.11
C ALA A 26 11.13 6.40 18.16
N PHE A 27 10.88 5.13 17.83
CA PHE A 27 10.21 4.18 18.70
C PHE A 27 11.12 3.70 19.84
N GLU A 28 12.42 3.57 19.60
CA GLU A 28 13.40 3.25 20.64
C GLU A 28 13.53 4.40 21.65
N MET A 29 13.61 5.64 21.19
CA MET A 29 13.64 6.82 22.07
C MET A 29 12.33 7.01 22.86
N SER A 30 11.18 6.73 22.23
CA SER A 30 9.88 6.90 22.90
C SER A 30 9.53 5.76 23.88
N MET A 31 10.04 4.55 23.64
CA MET A 31 9.84 3.37 24.48
C MET A 31 11.13 2.56 24.62
N PRO A 32 12.05 2.96 25.52
CA PRO A 32 13.36 2.31 25.67
C PRO A 32 13.22 0.83 26.08
N GLY A 33 13.90 -0.06 25.36
CA GLY A 33 14.00 -1.50 25.65
C GLY A 33 12.91 -2.41 25.06
N VAL A 34 11.73 -1.88 24.72
CA VAL A 34 10.60 -2.67 24.19
C VAL A 34 10.03 -2.14 22.87
N GLY A 35 10.25 -0.86 22.55
CA GLY A 35 9.66 -0.20 21.39
C GLY A 35 10.12 -0.80 20.06
N ALA A 36 11.41 -1.07 19.90
CA ALA A 36 11.99 -1.59 18.66
C ALA A 36 11.49 -3.00 18.32
N SER A 37 11.46 -3.92 19.28
CA SER A 37 11.04 -5.31 19.07
C SER A 37 9.55 -5.44 18.73
N ILE A 38 8.70 -4.67 19.42
CA ILE A 38 7.27 -4.59 19.11
C ILE A 38 7.05 -3.99 17.73
N LEU A 39 7.77 -2.90 17.38
CA LEU A 39 7.67 -2.28 16.07
C LEU A 39 8.05 -3.26 14.96
N THR A 40 9.15 -4.01 15.10
CA THR A 40 9.55 -5.01 14.11
C THR A 40 8.45 -6.06 13.91
N LEU A 41 7.88 -6.60 14.99
CA LEU A 41 6.79 -7.61 14.91
C LEU A 41 5.57 -7.07 14.15
N VAL A 42 5.08 -5.88 14.54
CA VAL A 42 3.92 -5.24 13.93
C VAL A 42 4.20 -4.90 12.45
N PHE A 43 5.40 -4.41 12.16
CA PHE A 43 5.82 -4.08 10.80
C PHE A 43 5.90 -5.32 9.91
N THR A 44 6.41 -6.45 10.41
CA THR A 44 6.43 -7.71 9.67
C THR A 44 5.00 -8.20 9.36
N LEU A 45 4.09 -8.18 10.33
CA LEU A 45 2.69 -8.56 10.11
C LEU A 45 2.00 -7.64 9.10
N PHE A 46 2.27 -6.33 9.18
CA PHE A 46 1.74 -5.35 8.24
C PHE A 46 2.29 -5.57 6.82
N ALA A 47 3.60 -5.81 6.68
CA ALA A 47 4.22 -6.11 5.39
C ALA A 47 3.65 -7.40 4.77
N LEU A 48 3.47 -8.46 5.55
CA LEU A 48 2.86 -9.71 5.10
C LEU A 48 1.43 -9.51 4.59
N THR A 49 0.62 -8.78 5.37
CA THR A 49 -0.78 -8.48 4.98
C THR A 49 -0.83 -7.67 3.69
N THR A 50 0.10 -6.72 3.53
CA THR A 50 0.24 -5.91 2.33
C THR A 50 0.61 -6.78 1.13
N MET A 51 1.61 -7.65 1.24
CA MET A 51 2.02 -8.57 0.16
C MET A 51 0.87 -9.46 -0.29
N VAL A 52 0.11 -10.05 0.65
CA VAL A 52 -1.05 -10.90 0.32
C VAL A 52 -2.13 -10.10 -0.41
N SER A 53 -2.40 -8.88 0.05
CA SER A 53 -3.39 -7.99 -0.58
C SER A 53 -2.99 -7.64 -2.01
N TYR A 54 -1.72 -7.26 -2.23
CA TYR A 54 -1.20 -6.97 -3.58
C TYR A 54 -1.20 -8.20 -4.48
N ALA A 55 -0.83 -9.38 -3.98
CA ALA A 55 -0.91 -10.63 -4.75
C ALA A 55 -2.34 -10.88 -5.26
N TYR A 56 -3.33 -10.68 -4.40
CA TYR A 56 -4.74 -10.82 -4.77
C TYR A 56 -5.17 -9.79 -5.83
N TYR A 57 -4.82 -8.51 -5.65
CA TYR A 57 -5.13 -7.47 -6.65
C TYR A 57 -4.46 -7.76 -8.00
N SER A 58 -3.18 -8.12 -8.01
CA SER A 58 -2.45 -8.49 -9.23
C SER A 58 -3.12 -9.66 -9.96
N GLN A 59 -3.54 -10.69 -9.24
CA GLN A 59 -4.23 -11.84 -9.83
C GLN A 59 -5.59 -11.45 -10.44
N LYS A 60 -6.35 -10.56 -9.78
CA LYS A 60 -7.62 -10.06 -10.30
C LYS A 60 -7.44 -9.22 -11.56
N CYS A 61 -6.50 -8.28 -11.54
CA CYS A 61 -6.17 -7.46 -12.70
C CYS A 61 -5.68 -8.31 -13.87
N ALA A 62 -4.80 -9.29 -13.62
CA ALA A 62 -4.31 -10.22 -14.64
C ALA A 62 -5.43 -11.08 -15.23
N ARG A 63 -6.38 -11.52 -14.40
CA ARG A 63 -7.55 -12.28 -14.86
C ARG A 63 -8.51 -11.44 -15.71
N TYR A 64 -8.64 -10.15 -15.41
CA TYR A 64 -9.42 -9.21 -16.22
C TYR A 64 -8.76 -8.95 -17.58
N LEU A 65 -7.43 -8.78 -17.61
CA LEU A 65 -6.69 -8.45 -18.83
C LEU A 65 -6.40 -9.66 -19.74
N PHE A 66 -5.96 -10.78 -19.17
CA PHE A 66 -5.51 -11.97 -19.91
C PHE A 66 -6.51 -13.14 -19.87
N GLY A 67 -7.67 -12.95 -19.24
CA GLY A 67 -8.72 -13.96 -19.10
C GLY A 67 -8.47 -15.01 -18.02
N LYS A 68 -9.49 -15.86 -17.79
CA LYS A 68 -9.56 -16.86 -16.69
C LYS A 68 -8.43 -17.89 -16.71
N ARG A 69 -7.89 -18.22 -17.88
CA ARG A 69 -6.89 -19.30 -18.06
C ARG A 69 -5.47 -18.88 -17.67
N TYR A 70 -5.06 -17.65 -17.99
CA TYR A 70 -3.71 -17.14 -17.68
C TYR A 70 -3.64 -16.33 -16.39
N GLY A 71 -4.77 -15.79 -15.92
CA GLY A 71 -4.82 -15.01 -14.67
C GLY A 71 -4.45 -15.81 -13.42
N GLY A 72 -4.58 -17.14 -13.42
CA GLY A 72 -4.16 -17.99 -12.30
C GLY A 72 -2.64 -18.10 -12.16
N ASN A 73 -1.92 -18.15 -13.28
CA ASN A 73 -0.46 -18.32 -13.29
C ASN A 73 0.30 -17.03 -12.96
N PHE A 74 -0.38 -15.87 -12.98
CA PHE A 74 0.25 -14.58 -12.67
C PHE A 74 0.78 -14.50 -11.23
N ILE A 75 0.25 -15.33 -10.32
CA ILE A 75 0.71 -15.38 -8.93
C ILE A 75 2.16 -15.88 -8.82
N TYR A 76 2.61 -16.76 -9.71
CA TYR A 76 4.00 -17.24 -9.74
C TYR A 76 4.97 -16.13 -10.18
N ILE A 77 4.55 -15.31 -11.14
CA ILE A 77 5.32 -14.14 -11.58
C ILE A 77 5.44 -13.13 -10.44
N TYR A 78 4.34 -12.87 -9.72
CA TYR A 78 4.35 -12.01 -8.53
C TYR A 78 5.32 -12.53 -7.46
N LEU A 79 5.28 -13.84 -7.16
CA LEU A 79 6.18 -14.46 -6.19
C LEU A 79 7.66 -14.34 -6.57
N LEU A 80 7.96 -14.41 -7.87
CA LEU A 80 9.32 -14.27 -8.39
C LEU A 80 9.79 -12.81 -8.40
N LEU A 81 8.89 -11.85 -8.55
CA LEU A 81 9.19 -10.42 -8.46
C LEU A 81 9.53 -9.95 -7.04
N LEU A 82 8.97 -10.58 -6.00
CA LEU A 82 9.24 -10.21 -4.60
C LEU A 82 10.74 -10.21 -4.22
N PRO A 83 11.51 -11.29 -4.44
CA PRO A 83 12.93 -11.28 -4.15
C PRO A 83 13.70 -10.32 -5.08
N CYS A 84 13.29 -10.14 -6.34
CA CYS A 84 13.90 -9.15 -7.22
C CYS A 84 13.72 -7.72 -6.70
N ALA A 85 12.54 -7.39 -6.17
CA ALA A 85 12.25 -6.09 -5.59
C ALA A 85 13.06 -5.81 -4.32
N ALA A 86 13.41 -6.85 -3.56
CA ALA A 86 14.25 -6.72 -2.37
C ALA A 86 15.73 -6.40 -2.67
N VAL A 87 16.19 -6.64 -3.90
CA VAL A 87 17.58 -6.36 -4.33
C VAL A 87 17.77 -4.90 -4.78
N TRP A 88 16.69 -4.21 -5.15
CA TRP A 88 16.76 -2.85 -5.69
C TRP A 88 16.84 -1.79 -4.59
N HIS A 89 17.44 -0.64 -4.93
CA HIS A 89 17.56 0.48 -4.00
C HIS A 89 16.16 1.02 -3.62
N PRO A 90 15.86 1.22 -2.32
CA PRO A 90 14.53 1.63 -1.86
C PRO A 90 14.01 2.89 -2.55
N THR A 91 14.84 3.91 -2.71
CA THR A 91 14.48 5.18 -3.36
C THR A 91 14.03 4.99 -4.80
N THR A 92 14.72 4.14 -5.57
CA THR A 92 14.38 3.88 -6.97
C THR A 92 13.06 3.10 -7.07
N THR A 93 12.89 2.09 -6.22
CA THR A 93 11.67 1.29 -6.16
C THR A 93 10.45 2.15 -5.80
N ILE A 94 10.57 3.03 -4.81
CA ILE A 94 9.49 3.94 -4.40
C ILE A 94 9.12 4.89 -5.55
N ASN A 95 10.09 5.50 -6.21
CA ASN A 95 9.83 6.41 -7.34
C ASN A 95 9.08 5.73 -8.50
N ILE A 96 9.42 4.47 -8.79
CA ILE A 96 8.73 3.67 -9.83
C ILE A 96 7.30 3.36 -9.40
N ILE A 97 7.10 2.98 -8.13
CA ILE A 97 5.78 2.69 -7.57
C ILE A 97 4.89 3.95 -7.61
N ASP A 98 5.41 5.11 -7.21
CA ASP A 98 4.68 6.38 -7.24
C ASP A 98 4.27 6.75 -8.67
N SER A 99 5.17 6.55 -9.63
CA SER A 99 4.86 6.76 -11.05
C SER A 99 3.77 5.81 -11.55
N ALA A 100 3.80 4.53 -11.14
CA ALA A 100 2.78 3.56 -11.48
C ALA A 100 1.42 3.90 -10.84
N PHE A 101 1.40 4.38 -9.60
CA PHE A 101 0.18 4.86 -8.95
C PHE A 101 -0.38 6.10 -9.65
N ALA A 102 0.48 7.05 -10.03
CA ALA A 102 0.05 8.21 -10.80
C ALA A 102 -0.64 7.77 -12.10
N LEU A 103 -0.05 6.82 -12.82
CA LEU A 103 -0.62 6.27 -14.04
C LEU A 103 -1.95 5.52 -13.82
N MET A 104 -2.11 4.83 -12.68
CA MET A 104 -3.36 4.16 -12.31
C MET A 104 -4.47 5.15 -11.90
N VAL A 105 -4.10 6.23 -11.22
CA VAL A 105 -5.04 7.22 -10.69
C VAL A 105 -5.67 8.06 -11.80
N ILE A 106 -4.91 8.44 -12.83
CA ILE A 106 -5.41 9.23 -13.97
C ILE A 106 -6.67 8.62 -14.62
N PRO A 107 -6.66 7.37 -15.14
CA PRO A 107 -7.83 6.78 -15.78
C PRO A 107 -8.96 6.53 -14.79
N ASN A 108 -8.65 6.15 -13.55
CA ASN A 108 -9.66 5.89 -12.53
C ASN A 108 -10.42 7.17 -12.14
N LEU A 109 -9.72 8.30 -12.00
CA LEU A 109 -10.34 9.59 -11.73
C LEU A 109 -11.22 10.07 -12.89
N ILE A 110 -10.76 9.92 -14.13
CA ILE A 110 -11.57 10.27 -15.31
C ILE A 110 -12.86 9.43 -15.36
N ALA A 111 -12.75 8.12 -15.13
CA ALA A 111 -13.91 7.23 -15.06
C ALA A 111 -14.86 7.61 -13.91
N CYS A 112 -14.32 7.92 -12.74
CA CYS A 112 -15.11 8.37 -11.59
C CYS A 112 -15.84 9.68 -11.87
N VAL A 113 -15.21 10.68 -12.48
CA VAL A 113 -15.89 11.94 -12.83
C VAL A 113 -17.01 11.71 -13.84
N TYR A 114 -16.79 10.83 -14.82
CA TYR A 114 -17.82 10.46 -15.78
C TYR A 114 -18.98 9.66 -15.17
N LEU A 115 -18.70 8.76 -14.22
CA LEU A 115 -19.70 7.95 -13.52
C LEU A 115 -20.35 8.66 -12.31
N ALA A 116 -19.75 9.72 -11.79
CA ALA A 116 -20.23 10.48 -10.63
C ALA A 116 -21.74 10.80 -10.69
N PRO A 117 -22.30 11.32 -11.80
CA PRO A 117 -23.75 11.58 -11.86
C PRO A 117 -24.59 10.29 -11.78
N LYS A 118 -24.12 9.18 -12.35
CA LYS A 118 -24.82 7.88 -12.28
C LYS A 118 -24.78 7.30 -10.88
N VAL A 119 -23.65 7.42 -10.19
CA VAL A 119 -23.49 6.96 -8.80
C VAL A 119 -24.39 7.78 -7.87
N LEU A 120 -24.51 9.10 -8.06
CA LEU A 120 -25.40 9.94 -7.26
C LEU A 120 -26.88 9.53 -7.40
N VAL A 121 -27.33 9.21 -8.61
CA VAL A 121 -28.69 8.71 -8.86
C VAL A 121 -28.91 7.35 -8.17
N ALA A 122 -27.99 6.40 -8.37
CA ALA A 122 -28.07 5.07 -7.76
C ALA A 122 -28.01 5.12 -6.22
N THR A 123 -27.18 6.02 -5.68
CA THR A 123 -27.08 6.25 -4.23
C THR A 123 -28.39 6.80 -3.67
N ARG A 124 -29.02 7.77 -4.36
CA ARG A 124 -30.30 8.32 -3.96
C ARG A 124 -31.41 7.27 -3.98
N GLU A 125 -31.43 6.42 -5.01
CA GLU A 125 -32.39 5.30 -5.12
C GLU A 125 -32.19 4.26 -4.01
N TYR A 126 -30.94 3.93 -3.68
CA TYR A 126 -30.62 3.01 -2.58
C TYR A 126 -31.11 3.54 -1.23
N PHE A 127 -30.84 4.82 -0.93
CA PHE A 127 -31.28 5.46 0.32
C PHE A 127 -32.79 5.67 0.38
N CYS A 128 -33.47 5.95 -0.74
CA CYS A 128 -34.94 5.99 -0.78
C CYS A 128 -35.60 4.61 -0.61
N ARG A 129 -34.89 3.52 -0.89
CA ARG A 129 -35.41 2.14 -0.74
C ARG A 129 -35.18 1.56 0.66
N HIS A 130 -34.23 2.10 1.43
CA HIS A 130 -33.86 1.64 2.78
C HIS A 130 -34.04 2.72 3.86
N SER A 131 -34.79 3.79 3.57
CA SER A 131 -35.27 4.79 4.54
C SER A 131 -36.79 4.81 4.53
#